data_AF-A0A0N1DZT3-F1
#
_entry.id   AF-A0A0N1DZT3-F1
#
_cell.length_a   1.000
_cell.length_b   1.000
_cell.length_c   1.000
_cell.angle_alpha   90.00
_cell.angle_beta   90.00
_cell.angle_gamma   90.00
#
_symmetry.space_group_name_H-M   'P 1'
#
loop_
_entity.id
_entity.type
_entity.pdbx_description
1 polymer ?
#
loop_
_entity_poly.entity_id
_entity_poly.type
_entity_poly.pdbx_seq_one_letter_code
_entity_poly.pdbx_strand_id
1 'polypeptide(L)'
;MNHEKLGYGKKSFASSILLSVIIPLLIGTVIYLVARDRSVYFLKILHLNPHTIALPGWIKFNLPDGLWAFALSSLISIVWKEDSSKNYYLWFIIVSVLSILMEVLYGTFDIKDIAFISVGLILPFLFRKQKFYNIKTI
;
A
#
# COMPACT_ATOMS: atom_id res chain seq x y z
N MET A 1 -22.45 33.70 15.23
CA MET A 1 -22.86 32.30 15.35
C MET A 1 -23.21 31.79 13.97
N ASN A 2 -22.38 30.90 13.39
CA ASN A 2 -22.75 29.97 12.32
C ASN A 2 -21.61 28.94 12.16
N HIS A 3 -21.70 27.91 13.00
CA HIS A 3 -20.86 26.72 13.01
C HIS A 3 -21.33 25.74 11.93
N GLU A 4 -21.08 25.99 10.65
CA GLU A 4 -21.44 25.02 9.58
C GLU A 4 -20.37 24.85 8.49
N LYS A 5 -19.10 24.77 8.87
CA LYS A 5 -18.01 24.37 7.94
C LYS A 5 -17.12 23.24 8.46
N LEU A 6 -17.67 22.27 9.21
CA LEU A 6 -16.89 21.14 9.75
C LEU A 6 -17.18 19.76 9.14
N GLY A 7 -18.09 19.64 8.16
CA GLY A 7 -18.51 18.33 7.64
C GLY A 7 -17.81 17.82 6.38
N TYR A 8 -17.31 18.71 5.50
CA TYR A 8 -16.93 18.32 4.13
C TYR A 8 -15.46 17.88 3.96
N GLY A 9 -14.57 18.19 4.91
CA GLY A 9 -13.15 17.82 4.83
C GLY A 9 -12.83 16.40 5.32
N LYS A 10 -13.53 15.91 6.35
CA LYS A 10 -13.22 14.63 7.01
C LYS A 10 -13.68 13.40 6.22
N LYS A 11 -14.83 13.47 5.53
CA LYS A 11 -15.31 12.37 4.68
C LYS A 11 -14.33 12.03 3.54
N SER A 12 -13.58 13.01 3.03
CA SER A 12 -12.56 12.76 1.98
C SER A 12 -11.33 12.03 2.51
N PHE A 13 -10.82 12.40 3.69
CA PHE A 13 -9.57 11.83 4.23
C PHE A 13 -9.75 10.38 4.72
N ALA A 14 -10.78 10.13 5.53
CA ALA A 14 -11.06 8.79 6.05
C ALA A 14 -11.34 7.79 4.92
N SER A 15 -12.09 8.21 3.90
CA SER A 15 -12.37 7.37 2.73
C SER A 15 -11.10 7.07 1.92
N SER A 16 -10.18 8.03 1.78
CA SER A 16 -8.88 7.79 1.13
C SER A 16 -8.02 6.79 1.89
N ILE A 17 -7.97 6.88 3.23
CA ILE A 17 -7.26 5.87 4.04
C ILE A 17 -7.91 4.50 3.88
N LEU A 18 -9.24 4.42 3.99
CA LEU A 18 -9.95 3.14 3.89
C LEU A 18 -9.70 2.48 2.54
N LEU A 19 -9.87 3.21 1.43
CA LEU A 19 -9.79 2.68 0.07
C LEU A 19 -8.35 2.41 -0.39
N SER A 20 -7.40 3.28 -0.03
CA SER A 20 -6.04 3.22 -0.58
C SER A 20 -5.01 2.60 0.36
N VAL A 21 -5.35 2.45 1.65
CA VAL A 21 -4.44 1.88 2.66
C VAL A 21 -5.03 0.60 3.25
N ILE A 22 -6.18 0.70 3.92
CA ILE A 22 -6.73 -0.41 4.71
C ILE A 22 -7.17 -1.57 3.82
N ILE A 23 -7.97 -1.30 2.77
CA ILE A 23 -8.47 -2.35 1.88
C ILE A 23 -7.32 -3.09 1.16
N PRO A 24 -6.36 -2.41 0.49
CA PRO A 24 -5.25 -3.10 -0.16
C PRO A 24 -4.39 -3.89 0.81
N LEU A 25 -4.11 -3.33 2.01
CA LEU A 25 -3.36 -4.02 3.05
C LEU A 25 -4.05 -5.32 3.46
N LEU A 26 -5.35 -5.25 3.78
CA LEU A 26 -6.15 -6.41 4.17
C LEU A 26 -6.22 -7.45 3.06
N ILE A 27 -6.46 -7.04 1.80
CA ILE A 27 -6.50 -7.97 0.67
C ILE A 27 -5.16 -8.69 0.52
N GLY A 28 -4.05 -7.96 0.53
CA GLY A 28 -2.71 -8.55 0.45
C GLY A 28 -2.44 -9.53 1.59
N THR A 29 -2.81 -9.15 2.82
CA THR A 29 -2.69 -10.02 4.00
C THR A 29 -3.55 -11.27 3.89
N VAL A 30 -4.81 -11.15 3.45
CA VAL A 30 -5.71 -12.30 3.27
C VAL A 30 -5.12 -13.25 2.24
N ILE A 31 -4.71 -12.75 1.06
CA ILE A 31 -4.07 -13.57 0.03
C ILE A 31 -2.84 -14.28 0.60
N TYR A 32 -1.99 -13.54 1.32
CA TYR A 32 -0.78 -14.10 1.93
C TYR A 32 -1.10 -15.24 2.91
N LEU A 33 -2.09 -15.06 3.78
CA LEU A 33 -2.46 -16.05 4.79
C LEU A 33 -3.14 -17.29 4.19
N VAL A 34 -4.03 -17.11 3.21
CA VAL A 34 -4.83 -18.23 2.67
C VAL A 34 -4.16 -18.95 1.50
N ALA A 35 -3.19 -18.32 0.83
CA ALA A 35 -2.57 -18.92 -0.36
C ALA A 35 -1.12 -19.34 -0.13
N ARG A 36 -0.38 -18.72 0.80
CA ARG A 36 1.06 -18.97 0.98
C ARG A 36 1.31 -20.06 2.01
N ASP A 37 2.01 -21.11 1.59
CA ASP A 37 2.35 -22.25 2.45
C ASP A 37 3.31 -21.86 3.58
N ARG A 38 4.12 -20.80 3.42
CA ARG A 38 5.08 -20.31 4.44
C ARG A 38 4.46 -19.43 5.53
N SER A 39 3.14 -19.19 5.50
CA SER A 39 2.40 -18.53 6.60
C SER A 39 2.43 -19.34 7.91
N VAL A 40 2.99 -20.56 7.88
CA VAL A 40 3.08 -21.52 8.99
C VAL A 40 3.53 -20.89 10.30
N TYR A 41 4.53 -20.00 10.33
CA TYR A 41 5.03 -19.51 11.62
C TYR A 41 4.00 -18.67 12.39
N PHE A 42 3.30 -17.76 11.70
CA PHE A 42 2.27 -16.93 12.32
C PHE A 42 0.98 -17.73 12.60
N LEU A 43 0.55 -18.56 11.65
CA LEU A 43 -0.64 -19.40 11.82
C LEU A 43 -0.46 -20.48 12.90
N LYS A 44 0.77 -20.99 13.07
CA LYS A 44 1.12 -21.95 14.13
C LYS A 44 1.05 -21.33 15.53
N ILE A 45 1.35 -20.04 15.68
CA ILE A 45 1.11 -19.30 16.94
C ILE A 45 -0.40 -19.26 17.25
N LEU A 46 -1.24 -19.08 16.23
CA LEU A 46 -2.69 -18.98 16.37
C LEU A 46 -3.42 -20.34 16.37
N HIS A 47 -2.70 -21.46 16.26
CA HIS A 47 -3.26 -22.82 16.16
C HIS A 47 -4.32 -22.96 15.05
N LEU A 48 -4.21 -22.17 13.98
CA LEU A 48 -5.12 -22.26 12.84
C LEU A 48 -4.57 -23.26 11.83
N ASN A 49 -5.42 -24.18 11.38
CA ASN A 49 -5.07 -25.09 10.28
C ASN A 49 -5.08 -24.30 8.96
N PRO A 50 -3.93 -24.17 8.27
CA PRO A 50 -3.90 -23.49 7.00
C PRO A 50 -4.61 -24.35 5.95
N HIS A 51 -5.79 -23.90 5.49
CA HIS A 51 -6.36 -24.38 4.24
C HIS A 51 -5.82 -23.50 3.12
N THR A 52 -4.95 -24.06 2.27
CA THR A 52 -4.39 -23.32 1.15
C THR A 52 -5.33 -23.35 -0.04
N ILE A 53 -5.73 -22.18 -0.49
CA ILE A 53 -6.52 -22.02 -1.71
C ILE A 53 -5.56 -22.01 -2.89
N ALA A 54 -5.88 -22.79 -3.92
CA ALA A 54 -5.14 -22.76 -5.18
C ALA A 54 -5.43 -21.45 -5.91
N LEU A 55 -4.44 -20.55 -5.95
CA LEU A 55 -4.47 -19.31 -6.72
C LEU A 55 -3.38 -19.32 -7.79
N PRO A 56 -3.57 -18.57 -8.90
CA PRO A 56 -2.51 -18.32 -9.87
C PRO A 56 -1.24 -17.81 -9.17
N GLY A 57 -0.07 -18.27 -9.64
CA GLY A 57 1.21 -17.96 -9.01
C GLY A 57 1.44 -16.46 -8.80
N TRP A 58 1.09 -15.63 -9.79
CA TRP A 58 1.27 -14.18 -9.69
C TRP A 58 0.38 -13.51 -8.62
N ILE A 59 -0.83 -14.05 -8.39
CA ILE A 59 -1.72 -13.60 -7.30
C ILE A 59 -1.13 -14.02 -5.95
N LYS A 60 -0.62 -15.24 -5.87
CA LYS A 60 -0.08 -15.82 -4.63
C LYS A 60 1.24 -15.19 -4.20
N PHE A 61 2.12 -14.90 -5.15
CA PHE A 61 3.53 -14.57 -4.86
C PHE A 61 3.88 -13.10 -5.06
N ASN A 62 3.22 -12.35 -5.95
CA ASN A 62 3.69 -11.02 -6.36
C ASN A 62 2.67 -9.91 -6.05
N LEU A 63 1.37 -10.22 -6.19
CA LEU A 63 0.30 -9.26 -5.92
C LEU A 63 0.28 -8.72 -4.47
N PRO A 64 0.51 -9.54 -3.42
CA PRO A 64 0.51 -9.05 -2.04
C PRO A 64 1.56 -7.95 -1.82
N ASP A 65 2.77 -8.14 -2.34
CA ASP A 65 3.86 -7.16 -2.18
C ASP A 65 3.55 -5.84 -2.89
N GLY A 66 2.96 -5.91 -4.10
CA GLY A 66 2.45 -4.73 -4.79
C GLY A 66 1.34 -3.99 -4.03
N LEU A 67 0.39 -4.74 -3.43
CA LEU A 67 -0.70 -4.16 -2.63
C LEU A 67 -0.19 -3.49 -1.36
N TRP A 68 0.79 -4.08 -0.68
CA TRP A 68 1.41 -3.51 0.51
C TRP A 68 2.27 -2.28 0.18
N ALA A 69 3.07 -2.34 -0.88
CA ALA A 69 3.81 -1.18 -1.38
C ALA A 69 2.88 -0.02 -1.76
N PHE A 70 1.75 -0.33 -2.40
CA PHE A 70 0.69 0.64 -2.70
C PHE A 70 0.07 1.24 -1.44
N ALA A 71 -0.27 0.41 -0.45
CA ALA A 71 -0.87 0.87 0.79
C ALA A 71 0.05 1.85 1.55
N LEU A 72 1.33 1.49 1.69
CA LEU A 72 2.32 2.30 2.41
C LEU A 72 2.65 3.61 1.68
N SER A 73 2.87 3.56 0.37
CA SER A 73 3.12 4.77 -0.43
C SER A 73 1.88 5.69 -0.53
N SER A 74 0.68 5.11 -0.53
CA SER A 74 -0.59 5.86 -0.39
C SER A 74 -0.68 6.56 0.95
N LEU A 75 -0.32 5.88 2.04
CA LEU A 75 -0.32 6.47 3.38
C LEU A 75 0.62 7.68 3.44
N ILE A 76 1.85 7.56 2.92
CA ILE A 76 2.79 8.69 2.85
C ILE A 76 2.20 9.83 2.02
N SER A 77 1.60 9.53 0.87
CA SER A 77 0.98 10.53 -0.01
C SER A 77 -0.21 11.23 0.64
N ILE A 78 -0.96 10.55 1.51
CA ILE A 78 -2.10 11.11 2.24
C ILE A 78 -1.62 11.98 3.40
N VAL A 79 -0.65 11.52 4.19
CA VAL A 79 -0.14 12.24 5.36
C VAL A 79 0.61 13.52 4.94
N TRP A 80 1.41 13.46 3.88
CA TRP A 80 2.19 14.60 3.35
C TRP A 80 1.60 15.19 2.06
N LYS A 81 0.27 15.14 1.91
CA LYS A 81 -0.45 15.54 0.68
C LYS A 81 -0.07 16.94 0.17
N GLU A 82 -0.06 17.91 1.07
CA GLU A 82 0.16 19.34 0.75
C GLU A 82 1.63 19.73 0.79
N ASP A 83 2.49 18.87 1.32
CA ASP A 83 3.85 19.21 1.62
C ASP A 83 4.80 18.65 0.55
N SER A 84 5.39 19.54 -0.25
CA SER A 84 6.51 19.19 -1.13
C SER A 84 7.83 19.05 -0.34
N SER A 85 7.77 18.93 0.98
CA SER A 85 8.94 18.85 1.85
C SER A 85 9.83 17.67 1.56
N LYS A 86 11.09 17.85 1.98
CA LYS A 86 12.09 16.81 2.15
C LYS A 86 11.56 15.59 2.92
N ASN A 87 10.58 15.78 3.83
CA ASN A 87 10.00 14.69 4.63
C ASN A 87 9.22 13.71 3.75
N TYR A 88 8.41 14.19 2.80
CA TYR A 88 7.70 13.30 1.86
C TYR A 88 8.69 12.38 1.13
N TYR A 89 9.72 12.98 0.52
CA TYR A 89 10.71 12.22 -0.26
C TYR A 89 11.54 11.29 0.62
N LEU A 90 11.90 11.71 1.83
CA LEU A 90 12.60 10.86 2.80
C LEU A 90 11.77 9.62 3.16
N TRP A 91 10.49 9.80 3.51
CA TRP A 91 9.61 8.67 3.85
C TRP A 91 9.32 7.78 2.64
N PHE A 92 9.17 8.37 1.45
CA PHE A 92 8.99 7.62 0.22
C PHE A 92 10.21 6.74 -0.11
N ILE A 93 11.44 7.28 0.05
CA ILE A 93 12.68 6.53 -0.11
C ILE A 93 12.75 5.40 0.92
N ILE A 94 12.45 5.68 2.20
CA ILE A 94 12.45 4.65 3.26
C ILE A 94 11.50 3.51 2.89
N VAL A 95 10.26 3.79 2.50
CA VAL A 95 9.30 2.74 2.13
C VAL A 95 9.74 1.99 0.88
N SER A 96 10.33 2.67 -0.10
CA SER A 96 10.85 2.02 -1.31
C SER A 96 11.99 1.05 -0.97
N VAL A 97 12.95 1.50 -0.15
CA VAL A 97 14.07 0.67 0.31
C VAL A 97 13.58 -0.50 1.14
N LEU A 98 12.67 -0.28 2.08
CA LEU A 98 12.11 -1.36 2.90
C LEU A 98 11.37 -2.39 2.05
N SER A 99 10.58 -1.96 1.07
CA SER A 99 9.84 -2.88 0.19
C SER A 99 10.80 -3.80 -0.59
N ILE A 100 11.88 -3.24 -1.15
CA ILE A 100 12.90 -4.01 -1.87
C ILE A 100 13.71 -4.89 -0.91
N LEU A 101 14.10 -4.35 0.26
CA LEU A 101 14.90 -5.08 1.24
C LEU A 101 14.17 -6.31 1.78
N MET A 102 12.86 -6.18 2.06
CA MET A 102 12.04 -7.30 2.51
C MET A 102 12.00 -8.43 1.46
N GLU A 103 11.90 -8.06 0.19
CA GLU A 103 11.93 -9.03 -0.90
C GLU A 103 13.29 -9.71 -1.05
N VAL A 104 14.39 -8.96 -0.90
CA VAL A 104 15.76 -9.52 -0.95
C VAL A 104 16.04 -10.46 0.24
N LEU A 105 15.59 -10.11 1.45
CA LEU A 105 15.91 -10.88 2.67
C LEU A 105 15.02 -12.11 2.87
N TYR A 106 13.73 -12.01 2.53
CA TYR A 106 12.73 -13.03 2.87
C TYR A 106 11.94 -13.54 1.67
N GLY A 107 12.05 -12.86 0.54
CA GLY A 107 11.35 -13.17 -0.70
C GLY A 107 12.13 -14.14 -1.60
N THR A 108 11.64 -14.25 -2.83
CA THR A 108 12.27 -15.06 -3.90
C THR A 108 13.00 -14.19 -4.92
N PHE A 109 12.87 -12.87 -4.80
CA PHE A 109 13.45 -11.83 -5.66
C PHE A 109 13.35 -12.19 -7.14
N ASP A 110 12.12 -12.17 -7.67
CA ASP A 110 11.87 -12.30 -9.09
C ASP A 110 11.58 -10.94 -9.77
N ILE A 111 11.68 -10.89 -11.10
CA ILE A 111 11.47 -9.64 -11.84
C ILE A 111 10.03 -9.11 -11.78
N LYS A 112 9.06 -10.00 -11.54
CA LYS A 112 7.66 -9.63 -11.40
C LYS A 112 7.42 -8.98 -10.03
N ASP A 113 8.11 -9.41 -8.97
CA ASP A 113 8.07 -8.77 -7.65
C ASP A 113 8.48 -7.29 -7.76
N ILE A 114 9.58 -7.04 -8.46
CA ILE A 114 10.05 -5.67 -8.74
C ILE A 114 8.99 -4.89 -9.51
N ALA A 115 8.34 -5.49 -10.52
CA ALA A 115 7.29 -4.82 -11.28
C ALA A 115 6.07 -4.47 -10.42
N PHE A 116 5.57 -5.41 -9.60
CA PHE A 116 4.42 -5.18 -8.73
C PHE A 116 4.73 -4.14 -7.63
N ILE A 117 5.88 -4.23 -6.98
CA ILE A 117 6.33 -3.25 -5.99
C ILE A 117 6.47 -1.87 -6.64
N SER A 118 7.11 -1.77 -7.81
CA SER A 118 7.29 -0.51 -8.51
C SER A 118 5.95 0.14 -8.89
N VAL A 119 5.01 -0.64 -9.42
CA VAL A 119 3.65 -0.16 -9.72
C VAL A 119 2.97 0.33 -8.43
N GLY A 120 3.07 -0.44 -7.35
CA GLY A 120 2.51 -0.05 -6.05
C GLY A 120 3.07 1.27 -5.54
N LEU A 121 4.39 1.47 -5.60
CA LEU A 121 5.05 2.71 -5.15
C LEU A 121 4.71 3.93 -6.04
N ILE A 122 4.63 3.74 -7.35
CA ILE A 122 4.49 4.85 -8.31
C ILE A 122 3.03 5.33 -8.41
N LEU A 123 2.05 4.44 -8.36
CA LEU A 123 0.64 4.78 -8.56
C LEU A 123 0.15 5.93 -7.65
N PRO A 124 0.38 5.91 -6.32
CA PRO A 124 -0.07 6.98 -5.43
C PRO A 124 0.61 8.32 -5.72
N PHE A 125 1.87 8.28 -6.14
CA PHE A 125 2.61 9.48 -6.54
C PHE A 125 2.01 10.14 -7.81
N LEU A 126 1.57 9.34 -8.78
CA LEU A 126 0.92 9.86 -9.99
C LEU A 126 -0.44 10.52 -9.67
N PHE A 127 -1.26 9.88 -8.83
CA PHE A 127 -2.55 10.45 -8.42
C PHE A 127 -2.40 11.71 -7.56
N ARG A 128 -1.29 11.87 -6.83
CA ARG A 128 -0.97 13.10 -6.11
C ARG A 128 -0.83 14.31 -7.05
N LYS A 129 -0.13 14.15 -8.18
CA LYS A 129 0.21 15.27 -9.09
C LYS A 129 -0.99 15.85 -9.83
N GLN A 130 -2.03 15.06 -10.10
CA GLN A 130 -3.18 15.51 -10.89
C GLN A 130 -4.01 16.61 -10.20
N LYS A 131 -3.95 16.74 -8.87
CA LYS A 131 -4.69 17.78 -8.14
C LYS A 131 -4.05 19.17 -8.17
N PHE A 132 -2.76 19.28 -8.51
CA PHE A 132 -2.03 20.56 -8.48
C PHE A 132 -2.14 21.38 -9.77
N TYR A 133 -2.44 20.75 -10.91
CA TYR A 133 -2.54 21.45 -12.20
C TYR A 133 -3.88 22.17 -12.42
N ASN A 134 -4.90 21.93 -11.59
CA ASN A 134 -6.24 22.48 -11.76
C ASN A 134 -6.54 23.74 -10.92
N ILE A 135 -5.54 24.38 -10.29
CA ILE A 135 -5.74 25.56 -9.41
C ILE A 135 -4.99 26.81 -9.90
N LYS A 136 -4.38 26.81 -11.09
CA LYS A 136 -3.63 27.97 -11.61
C LYS A 136 -4.20 28.65 -12.85
N THR A 137 -5.47 28.43 -13.14
CA THR A 137 -6.14 29.12 -14.24
C THR A 137 -7.58 29.40 -13.86
N ILE A 138 -7.79 30.54 -13.20
CA ILE A 138 -8.93 31.49 -13.30
C ILE A 138 -8.47 32.77 -12.60
#